data_AF-A0A9D8T9E4-F1
#
_entry.id   AF-A0A9D8T9E4-F1
#
_cell.length_a   1.000
_cell.length_b   1.000
_cell.length_c   1.000
_cell.angle_alpha   90.00
_cell.angle_beta   90.00
_cell.angle_gamma   90.00
#
_symmetry.space_group_name_H-M   'P 1'
#
loop_
_entity.id
_entity.type
_entity.pdbx_description
1 polymer ?
#
loop_
_entity_poly.entity_id
_entity_poly.type
_entity_poly.pdbx_seq_one_letter_code
_entity_poly.pdbx_strand_id
1 'polypeptide(L)'
;MIEVFANGRKFSEWTEARVVRSLDHIAASFSLSLVARNTEGDRVRLFPGDSVEIAINEKRVISGYVDRLSPSFSAGSHSVSVSGSECSADIADCCIDSPLEWENKRMDEIVRIVCANFGLTFSNRMGVDVGQPFKKFSVEPGARAIDTISKLCKERGILCCSDGMGKVYLLKPDSCPRGPALRQGENLMAASVDFSLVDRFSTYTVYGTGKAKKKVVATSSDSDVMRNRPLIIVDSNAVEKDKVQARADWECRVRRAKSMGFRAAVHGWEHSSGLWEPGVICSFEAPELFVETPLDLLVTSVEYSWGRSGEMTNMILVPPEVFEPQPESKKVKAVKVPKADPWKSVKKAVQGK
;
A
#
# COMPACT_ATOMS: atom_id res chain seq x y z
N MET A 1 -17.90 -17.86 -3.44
CA MET A 1 -19.14 -17.42 -2.78
C MET A 1 -18.81 -16.44 -1.67
N ILE A 2 -19.56 -15.35 -1.64
CA ILE A 2 -19.35 -14.20 -0.77
C ILE A 2 -20.42 -14.22 0.29
N GLU A 3 -20.02 -14.02 1.53
CA GLU A 3 -20.95 -13.96 2.65
C GLU A 3 -20.70 -12.69 3.43
N VAL A 4 -21.78 -11.97 3.72
CA VAL A 4 -21.78 -10.82 4.61
C VAL A 4 -22.44 -11.25 5.90
N PHE A 5 -21.84 -10.88 7.01
CA PHE A 5 -22.43 -11.01 8.34
C PHE A 5 -22.56 -9.61 8.92
N ALA A 6 -23.73 -9.30 9.47
CA ALA A 6 -23.98 -8.06 10.18
C ALA A 6 -24.47 -8.39 11.58
N ASN A 7 -23.87 -7.77 12.60
CA ASN A 7 -24.23 -8.01 14.00
C ASN A 7 -24.25 -9.50 14.38
N GLY A 8 -23.24 -10.23 13.88
CA GLY A 8 -23.04 -11.66 14.12
C GLY A 8 -24.00 -12.60 13.38
N ARG A 9 -24.85 -12.09 12.47
CA ARG A 9 -25.81 -12.90 11.71
C ARG A 9 -25.55 -12.79 10.22
N LYS A 10 -25.77 -13.89 9.50
CA LYS A 10 -25.70 -13.88 8.03
C LYS A 10 -26.69 -12.86 7.49
N PHE A 11 -26.20 -11.99 6.62
CA PHE A 11 -26.92 -10.88 6.03
C PHE A 11 -26.96 -11.07 4.53
N SER A 12 -28.16 -11.18 3.96
CA SER A 12 -28.37 -11.58 2.55
C SER A 12 -29.00 -10.47 1.72
N GLU A 13 -29.31 -9.33 2.34
CA GLU A 13 -30.02 -8.19 1.77
C GLU A 13 -29.09 -7.23 1.02
N TRP A 14 -28.16 -7.77 0.24
CA TRP A 14 -27.18 -7.03 -0.55
C TRP A 14 -27.12 -7.51 -2.01
N THR A 15 -26.69 -6.63 -2.90
CA THR A 15 -26.68 -6.85 -4.36
C THR A 15 -25.32 -6.63 -4.99
N GLU A 16 -24.44 -5.89 -4.34
CA GLU A 16 -23.06 -5.67 -4.78
C GLU A 16 -22.17 -5.56 -3.56
N ALA A 17 -20.94 -6.04 -3.67
CA ALA A 17 -19.93 -5.93 -2.64
C ALA A 17 -18.60 -5.50 -3.24
N ARG A 18 -17.92 -4.59 -2.55
CA ARG A 18 -16.57 -4.14 -2.88
C ARG A 18 -15.74 -4.15 -1.61
N VAL A 19 -14.55 -4.73 -1.67
CA VAL A 19 -13.58 -4.73 -0.58
C VAL A 19 -12.23 -4.30 -1.13
N VAL A 20 -11.61 -3.30 -0.52
CA VAL A 20 -10.31 -2.76 -0.94
C VAL A 20 -9.30 -2.92 0.18
N ARG A 21 -8.18 -3.59 -0.10
CA ARG A 21 -7.03 -3.76 0.78
C ARG A 21 -5.81 -3.12 0.12
N SER A 22 -5.03 -2.33 0.87
CA SER A 22 -3.88 -1.61 0.33
C SER A 22 -2.68 -1.61 1.28
N LEU A 23 -1.48 -1.47 0.74
CA LEU A 23 -0.27 -1.18 1.51
C LEU A 23 -0.16 0.30 1.90
N ASP A 24 -0.90 1.18 1.21
CA ASP A 24 -0.90 2.63 1.46
C ASP A 24 -1.85 3.03 2.60
N HIS A 25 -2.82 2.18 2.91
CA HIS A 25 -3.81 2.40 3.97
C HIS A 25 -3.80 1.22 4.92
N ILE A 26 -3.65 1.47 6.23
CA ILE A 26 -3.59 0.39 7.23
C ILE A 26 -4.92 -0.37 7.32
N ALA A 27 -6.04 0.31 7.13
CA ALA A 27 -7.38 -0.27 7.20
C ALA A 27 -7.91 -0.55 5.81
N ALA A 28 -8.29 -1.80 5.59
CA ALA A 28 -9.14 -2.17 4.47
C ALA A 28 -10.51 -1.51 4.58
N SER A 29 -11.11 -1.21 3.42
CA SER A 29 -12.45 -0.63 3.32
C SER A 29 -13.40 -1.58 2.61
N PHE A 30 -14.68 -1.45 2.90
CA PHE A 30 -15.74 -2.16 2.21
C PHE A 30 -16.89 -1.23 1.82
N SER A 31 -17.62 -1.62 0.79
CA SER A 31 -18.91 -1.04 0.44
C SER A 31 -19.87 -2.12 -0.02
N LEU A 32 -21.12 -2.01 0.42
CA LEU A 32 -22.21 -2.90 0.04
C LEU A 32 -23.35 -2.08 -0.55
N SER A 33 -23.84 -2.48 -1.72
CA SER A 33 -25.15 -2.05 -2.22
C SER A 33 -26.22 -2.97 -1.61
N LEU A 34 -27.25 -2.39 -1.02
CA LEU A 34 -28.31 -3.11 -0.32
C LEU A 34 -29.60 -3.14 -1.15
N VAL A 35 -30.43 -4.16 -0.94
CA VAL A 35 -31.84 -4.07 -1.37
C VAL A 35 -32.57 -3.07 -0.47
N ALA A 36 -33.40 -2.21 -1.06
CA ALA A 36 -34.12 -1.20 -0.30
C ALA A 36 -35.15 -1.81 0.68
N ARG A 37 -35.74 -2.94 0.29
CA ARG A 37 -36.70 -3.72 1.07
C ARG A 37 -36.40 -5.21 0.92
N ASN A 38 -36.59 -5.96 1.99
CA ASN A 38 -36.47 -7.42 1.96
C ASN A 38 -37.72 -8.06 1.30
N THR A 39 -37.75 -9.40 1.24
CA THR A 39 -38.86 -10.17 0.64
C THR A 39 -40.19 -9.99 1.36
N GLU A 40 -40.18 -9.56 2.62
CA GLU A 40 -41.37 -9.29 3.44
C GLU A 40 -41.86 -7.84 3.29
N GLY A 41 -41.13 -7.01 2.54
CA GLY A 41 -41.43 -5.59 2.33
C GLY A 41 -40.85 -4.66 3.38
N ASP A 42 -40.12 -5.17 4.37
CA ASP A 42 -39.47 -4.36 5.39
C ASP A 42 -38.23 -3.65 4.87
N ARG A 43 -37.97 -2.44 5.38
CA ARG A 43 -36.74 -1.70 5.06
C ARG A 43 -35.54 -2.40 5.67
N VAL A 44 -34.52 -2.63 4.85
CA VAL A 44 -33.22 -3.16 5.30
C VAL A 44 -32.50 -2.08 6.10
N ARG A 45 -31.93 -2.45 7.26
CA ARG A 45 -31.29 -1.52 8.18
C ARG A 45 -29.91 -2.03 8.55
N LEU A 46 -28.89 -1.34 8.04
CA LEU A 46 -27.54 -1.32 8.56
C LEU A 46 -27.21 0.14 8.84
N PHE A 47 -26.71 0.44 10.03
CA PHE A 47 -26.49 1.79 10.51
C PHE A 47 -25.02 1.97 10.93
N PRO A 48 -24.48 3.20 10.89
CA PRO A 48 -23.14 3.46 11.42
C PRO A 48 -22.95 2.90 12.84
N GLY A 49 -21.85 2.19 13.04
CA GLY A 49 -21.54 1.45 14.27
C GLY A 49 -21.95 -0.02 14.27
N ASP A 50 -22.80 -0.48 13.34
CA ASP A 50 -23.10 -1.91 13.21
C ASP A 50 -21.84 -2.68 12.80
N SER A 51 -21.62 -3.84 13.42
CA SER A 51 -20.51 -4.72 13.07
C SER A 51 -20.76 -5.43 11.75
N VAL A 52 -19.73 -5.52 10.90
CA VAL A 52 -19.76 -6.17 9.60
C VAL A 52 -18.55 -7.07 9.44
N GLU A 53 -18.80 -8.30 9.01
CA GLU A 53 -17.76 -9.23 8.58
C GLU A 53 -18.05 -9.68 7.14
N ILE A 54 -17.00 -9.76 6.33
CA ILE A 54 -17.10 -10.24 4.94
C ILE A 54 -16.20 -11.45 4.78
N ALA A 55 -16.78 -12.55 4.27
CA ALA A 55 -16.09 -13.78 3.96
C ALA A 55 -16.10 -14.08 2.47
N ILE A 56 -14.98 -14.62 2.00
CA ILE A 56 -14.74 -15.12 0.65
C ILE A 56 -14.49 -16.61 0.77
N ASN A 57 -15.34 -17.44 0.19
CA ASN A 57 -15.20 -18.91 0.24
C ASN A 57 -14.91 -19.40 1.67
N GLU A 58 -15.76 -18.98 2.62
CA GLU A 58 -15.65 -19.29 4.06
C GLU A 58 -14.47 -18.60 4.80
N LYS A 59 -13.49 -18.04 4.09
CA LYS A 59 -12.39 -17.28 4.69
C LYS A 59 -12.83 -15.83 4.93
N ARG A 60 -12.91 -15.42 6.19
CA ARG A 60 -13.14 -14.00 6.56
C ARG A 60 -11.95 -13.15 6.13
N VAL A 61 -12.25 -12.04 5.45
CA VAL A 61 -11.27 -11.09 4.91
C VAL A 61 -11.44 -9.69 5.46
N ILE A 62 -12.59 -9.38 6.06
CA ILE A 62 -12.88 -8.13 6.74
C ILE A 62 -13.64 -8.45 8.02
N SER A 63 -13.22 -7.79 9.11
CA SER A 63 -13.96 -7.66 10.36
C SER A 63 -13.88 -6.20 10.80
N GLY A 64 -15.02 -5.50 10.79
CA GLY A 64 -15.08 -4.06 11.00
C GLY A 64 -16.47 -3.54 11.30
N TYR A 65 -16.68 -2.27 11.00
CA TYR A 65 -17.90 -1.54 11.33
C TYR A 65 -18.41 -0.72 10.14
N VAL A 66 -19.71 -0.48 10.09
CA VAL A 66 -20.30 0.49 9.16
C VAL A 66 -19.89 1.90 9.60
N ASP A 67 -19.29 2.66 8.71
CA ASP A 67 -18.95 4.07 8.94
C ASP A 67 -20.06 4.99 8.43
N ARG A 68 -20.71 4.60 7.32
CA ARG A 68 -21.66 5.45 6.60
C ARG A 68 -22.81 4.66 5.99
N LEU A 69 -24.03 5.18 6.17
CA LEU A 69 -25.23 4.79 5.46
C LEU A 69 -25.62 5.90 4.46
N SER A 70 -25.80 5.55 3.19
CA SER A 70 -26.10 6.49 2.10
C SER A 70 -27.35 6.07 1.32
N PRO A 71 -28.56 6.38 1.81
CA PRO A 71 -29.79 6.15 1.07
C PRO A 71 -30.05 7.32 0.11
N SER A 72 -30.53 7.04 -1.10
CA SER A 72 -30.97 8.05 -2.05
C SER A 72 -32.10 7.55 -2.93
N PHE A 73 -33.03 8.43 -3.31
CA PHE A 73 -34.13 8.09 -4.21
C PHE A 73 -34.30 9.14 -5.31
N SER A 74 -34.87 8.71 -6.43
CA SER A 74 -35.39 9.54 -7.51
C SER A 74 -36.74 8.99 -7.96
N ALA A 75 -37.40 9.65 -8.91
CA ALA A 75 -38.72 9.24 -9.40
C ALA A 75 -38.78 7.79 -9.94
N GLY A 76 -37.64 7.19 -10.31
CA GLY A 76 -37.55 5.82 -10.83
C GLY A 76 -36.48 4.94 -10.19
N SER A 77 -35.86 5.37 -9.09
CA SER A 77 -34.79 4.60 -8.45
C SER A 77 -34.78 4.82 -6.95
N HIS A 78 -34.40 3.77 -6.21
CA HIS A 78 -34.08 3.84 -4.80
C HIS A 78 -32.83 3.01 -4.57
N SER A 79 -31.78 3.63 -4.05
CA SER A 79 -30.51 2.98 -3.75
C SER A 79 -30.19 3.16 -2.27
N VAL A 80 -29.74 2.08 -1.66
CA VAL A 80 -29.22 2.10 -0.29
C VAL A 80 -27.84 1.49 -0.35
N SER A 81 -26.83 2.21 0.09
CA SER A 81 -25.49 1.67 0.24
C SER A 81 -24.95 1.93 1.63
N VAL A 82 -24.10 1.02 2.09
CA VAL A 82 -23.27 1.21 3.27
C VAL A 82 -21.80 1.13 2.88
N SER A 83 -20.97 1.86 3.60
CA SER A 83 -19.52 1.74 3.52
C SER A 83 -18.93 1.74 4.92
N GLY A 84 -17.81 1.07 5.07
CA GLY A 84 -17.13 0.97 6.34
C GLY A 84 -15.69 0.52 6.18
N SER A 85 -15.04 0.36 7.32
CA SER A 85 -13.63 0.02 7.40
C SER A 85 -13.44 -1.14 8.37
N GLU A 86 -12.35 -1.90 8.20
CA GLU A 86 -11.97 -2.91 9.18
C GLU A 86 -11.56 -2.26 10.51
N CYS A 87 -11.49 -3.07 11.57
CA CYS A 87 -11.14 -2.63 12.92
C CYS A 87 -9.79 -1.91 13.09
N SER A 88 -8.84 -2.02 12.15
CA SER A 88 -7.61 -1.21 12.19
C SER A 88 -7.81 0.26 11.78
N ALA A 89 -9.02 0.67 11.40
CA ALA A 89 -9.37 2.06 11.16
C ALA A 89 -9.12 2.95 12.39
N ASP A 90 -9.27 2.40 13.59
CA ASP A 90 -8.99 3.15 14.84
C ASP A 90 -7.51 3.55 14.95
N ILE A 91 -6.57 2.74 14.44
CA ILE A 91 -5.16 3.16 14.34
C ILE A 91 -5.01 4.35 13.39
N ALA A 92 -5.77 4.36 12.29
CA ALA A 92 -5.74 5.47 11.36
C ALA A 92 -6.30 6.72 12.03
N ASP A 93 -7.45 6.66 12.67
CA ASP A 93 -8.22 7.83 13.06
C ASP A 93 -7.87 8.39 14.43
N CYS A 94 -7.51 7.54 15.38
CA CYS A 94 -7.38 7.92 16.78
C CYS A 94 -5.94 8.28 17.19
N CYS A 95 -5.86 9.03 18.29
CA CYS A 95 -4.61 9.40 18.95
C CYS A 95 -4.10 8.28 19.86
N ILE A 96 -2.80 8.30 20.13
CA ILE A 96 -2.22 7.49 21.21
C ILE A 96 -2.62 8.13 22.54
N ASP A 97 -3.30 7.37 23.39
CA ASP A 97 -3.67 7.80 24.74
C ASP A 97 -2.54 7.53 25.76
N SER A 98 -2.08 6.28 25.85
CA SER A 98 -1.02 5.88 26.79
C SER A 98 -0.33 4.57 26.38
N PRO A 99 0.95 4.36 26.71
CA PRO A 99 1.88 5.36 27.19
C PRO A 99 2.29 6.33 26.08
N LEU A 100 2.73 7.53 26.44
CA LEU A 100 3.30 8.51 25.49
C LEU A 100 4.84 8.45 25.42
N GLU A 101 5.45 7.57 26.21
CA GLU A 101 6.89 7.42 26.31
C GLU A 101 7.27 5.96 26.55
N TRP A 102 8.34 5.52 25.89
CA TRP A 102 8.91 4.19 26.01
C TRP A 102 10.43 4.28 26.18
N GLU A 103 10.97 3.52 27.11
CA GLU A 103 12.42 3.39 27.34
C GLU A 103 12.89 1.97 27.03
N ASN A 104 14.06 1.87 26.38
CA ASN A 104 14.71 0.61 26.03
C ASN A 104 13.80 -0.37 25.25
N LYS A 105 12.94 0.16 24.36
CA LYS A 105 12.02 -0.64 23.53
C LYS A 105 12.41 -0.64 22.07
N ARG A 106 12.25 -1.79 21.40
CA ARG A 106 12.32 -1.89 19.94
C ARG A 106 11.06 -1.33 19.29
N MET A 107 11.18 -0.98 18.02
CA MET A 107 10.08 -0.42 17.23
C MET A 107 8.84 -1.33 17.23
N ASP A 108 9.02 -2.63 16.99
CA ASP A 108 7.92 -3.60 16.94
C ASP A 108 7.27 -3.83 18.31
N GLU A 109 7.99 -3.65 19.41
CA GLU A 109 7.40 -3.65 20.75
C GLU A 109 6.50 -2.44 20.96
N ILE A 110 6.93 -1.26 20.51
CA ILE A 110 6.12 -0.02 20.59
C ILE A 110 4.87 -0.18 19.73
N VAL A 111 5.01 -0.63 18.48
CA VAL A 111 3.86 -0.86 17.57
C VAL A 111 2.88 -1.87 18.19
N ARG A 112 3.38 -2.95 18.81
CA ARG A 112 2.53 -3.92 19.51
C ARG A 112 1.72 -3.29 20.64
N ILE A 113 2.34 -2.45 21.47
CA ILE A 113 1.66 -1.76 22.57
C ILE A 113 0.59 -0.82 22.02
N VAL A 114 0.92 -0.03 20.99
CA VAL A 114 -0.05 0.88 20.35
C VAL A 114 -1.23 0.12 19.76
N CYS A 115 -1.01 -1.00 19.06
CA CYS A 115 -2.09 -1.83 18.53
C CYS A 115 -2.99 -2.38 19.64
N ALA A 116 -2.41 -2.82 20.77
CA ALA A 116 -3.16 -3.38 21.88
C ALA A 116 -4.13 -2.39 22.52
N ASN A 117 -3.84 -1.08 22.50
CA ASN A 117 -4.75 -0.04 22.99
C ASN A 117 -6.07 0.02 22.22
N PHE A 118 -6.06 -0.43 20.96
CA PHE A 118 -7.24 -0.51 20.09
C PHE A 118 -7.83 -1.92 20.03
N GLY A 119 -7.40 -2.84 20.90
CA GLY A 119 -7.84 -4.24 20.88
C GLY A 119 -7.29 -5.03 19.69
N LEU A 120 -6.26 -4.53 19.00
CA LEU A 120 -5.67 -5.16 17.82
C LEU A 120 -4.44 -5.99 18.20
N THR A 121 -4.20 -7.05 17.45
CA THR A 121 -3.00 -7.88 17.63
C THR A 121 -1.90 -7.45 16.67
N PHE A 122 -0.64 -7.79 16.99
CA PHE A 122 0.51 -7.42 16.18
C PHE A 122 1.47 -8.60 15.97
N SER A 123 2.01 -8.74 14.75
CA SER A 123 3.01 -9.77 14.43
C SER A 123 4.12 -9.29 13.49
N ASN A 124 5.35 -9.72 13.76
CA ASN A 124 6.48 -9.62 12.81
C ASN A 124 6.71 -10.97 12.13
N ARG A 125 5.70 -11.49 11.44
CA ARG A 125 5.72 -12.86 10.86
C ARG A 125 6.77 -13.05 9.77
N MET A 126 7.16 -11.98 9.08
CA MET A 126 8.17 -12.01 8.02
C MET A 126 9.61 -11.96 8.57
N GLY A 127 9.80 -11.87 9.89
CA GLY A 127 11.13 -11.77 10.49
C GLY A 127 11.87 -10.49 10.07
N VAL A 128 11.13 -9.39 9.87
CA VAL A 128 11.70 -8.11 9.44
C VAL A 128 12.66 -7.60 10.51
N ASP A 129 13.88 -7.23 10.11
CA ASP A 129 14.81 -6.57 11.01
C ASP A 129 14.32 -5.16 11.33
N VAL A 130 13.99 -4.93 12.60
CA VAL A 130 13.49 -3.64 13.10
C VAL A 130 14.57 -2.82 13.79
N GLY A 131 15.81 -3.32 13.79
CA GLY A 131 16.97 -2.69 14.41
C GLY A 131 16.99 -2.78 15.94
N GLN A 132 17.85 -1.94 16.51
CA GLN A 132 18.14 -1.90 17.94
C GLN A 132 17.05 -1.17 18.74
N PRO A 133 16.92 -1.44 20.05
CA PRO A 133 16.04 -0.70 20.94
C PRO A 133 16.35 0.81 20.95
N PHE A 134 15.31 1.63 21.04
CA PHE A 134 15.46 3.04 21.34
C PHE A 134 15.78 3.20 22.83
N LYS A 135 16.79 4.01 23.16
CA LYS A 135 17.05 4.39 24.55
C LYS A 135 15.81 5.04 25.17
N LYS A 136 15.21 5.97 24.43
CA LYS A 136 13.96 6.66 24.75
C LYS A 136 13.26 7.06 23.46
N PHE A 137 11.95 6.82 23.39
CA PHE A 137 11.07 7.27 22.32
C PHE A 137 9.84 7.90 22.97
N SER A 138 9.51 9.12 22.58
CA SER A 138 8.37 9.86 23.13
C SER A 138 7.51 10.38 21.98
N VAL A 139 6.21 10.46 22.23
CA VAL A 139 5.21 11.06 21.35
C VAL A 139 4.52 12.20 22.07
N GLU A 140 4.15 13.22 21.31
CA GLU A 140 3.41 14.35 21.86
C GLU A 140 1.96 13.92 22.15
N PRO A 141 1.33 14.45 23.22
CA PRO A 141 -0.11 14.28 23.43
C PRO A 141 -0.92 14.68 22.19
N GLY A 142 -1.85 13.84 21.78
CA GLY A 142 -2.67 14.07 20.58
C GLY A 142 -2.02 13.64 19.26
N ALA A 143 -0.85 12.99 19.28
CA ALA A 143 -0.31 12.35 18.07
C ALA A 143 -1.19 11.17 17.64
N ARG A 144 -1.53 11.11 16.34
CA ARG A 144 -2.25 9.96 15.76
C ARG A 144 -1.39 8.70 15.84
N ALA A 145 -2.03 7.56 16.09
CA ALA A 145 -1.35 6.27 16.16
C ALA A 145 -0.66 5.92 14.85
N ILE A 146 -1.34 6.11 13.71
CA ILE A 146 -0.78 5.86 12.37
C ILE A 146 0.45 6.71 12.07
N ASP A 147 0.48 7.98 12.45
CA ASP A 147 1.63 8.86 12.19
C ASP A 147 2.86 8.41 12.98
N THR A 148 2.64 7.99 14.23
CA THR A 148 3.69 7.43 15.08
C THR A 148 4.25 6.13 14.52
N ILE A 149 3.37 5.19 14.15
CA ILE A 149 3.75 3.90 13.56
C ILE A 149 4.48 4.13 12.23
N SER A 150 3.96 5.02 11.39
CA SER A 150 4.55 5.36 10.09
C SER A 150 5.94 5.96 10.24
N LYS A 151 6.14 6.86 11.21
CA LYS A 151 7.46 7.43 11.52
C LYS A 151 8.47 6.34 11.90
N LEU A 152 8.07 5.43 12.78
CA LEU A 152 8.89 4.32 13.24
C LEU A 152 9.28 3.35 12.11
N CYS A 153 8.37 3.10 11.17
CA CYS A 153 8.56 2.15 10.07
C CYS A 153 9.32 2.74 8.87
N LYS A 154 9.02 4.00 8.51
CA LYS A 154 9.52 4.67 7.29
C LYS A 154 11.04 4.73 7.21
N GLU A 155 11.70 5.01 8.32
CA GLU A 155 13.17 5.07 8.42
C GLU A 155 13.85 3.74 8.03
N ARG A 156 13.14 2.62 8.16
CA ARG A 156 13.66 1.27 7.93
C ARG A 156 13.16 0.64 6.63
N GLY A 157 12.36 1.36 5.84
CA GLY A 157 11.72 0.81 4.63
C GLY A 157 10.72 -0.29 4.97
N ILE A 158 10.09 -0.19 6.14
CA ILE A 158 9.09 -1.15 6.63
C ILE A 158 7.72 -0.53 6.43
N LEU A 159 6.75 -1.36 6.08
CA LEU A 159 5.33 -1.00 6.06
C LEU A 159 4.61 -1.72 7.20
N CYS A 160 3.63 -1.04 7.78
CA CYS A 160 2.73 -1.60 8.77
C CYS A 160 1.36 -1.80 8.11
N CYS A 161 0.89 -3.04 8.06
CA CYS A 161 -0.30 -3.43 7.29
C CYS A 161 -1.28 -4.19 8.19
N SER A 162 -2.55 -4.27 7.82
CA SER A 162 -3.54 -5.13 8.47
C SER A 162 -3.91 -6.34 7.61
N ASP A 163 -4.30 -7.44 8.27
CA ASP A 163 -4.81 -8.63 7.61
C ASP A 163 -6.31 -8.59 7.31
N GLY A 164 -7.00 -7.49 7.65
CA GLY A 164 -8.45 -7.36 7.50
C GLY A 164 -9.24 -7.84 8.73
N MET A 165 -8.59 -8.54 9.66
CA MET A 165 -9.22 -9.28 10.76
C MET A 165 -8.71 -8.81 12.15
N GLY A 166 -8.15 -7.60 12.22
CA GLY A 166 -7.66 -7.03 13.47
C GLY A 166 -6.26 -7.47 13.88
N LYS A 167 -5.49 -8.01 12.94
CA LYS A 167 -4.07 -8.28 13.13
C LYS A 167 -3.22 -7.42 12.22
N VAL A 168 -2.44 -6.57 12.87
CA VAL A 168 -1.42 -5.74 12.25
C VAL A 168 -0.12 -6.54 12.07
N TYR A 169 0.58 -6.34 10.96
CA TYR A 169 1.85 -6.98 10.69
C TYR A 169 2.85 -6.07 9.97
N LEU A 170 4.13 -6.39 10.13
CA LEU A 170 5.19 -5.73 9.39
C LEU A 170 5.41 -6.42 8.04
N LEU A 171 5.58 -5.61 7.01
CA LEU A 171 5.92 -6.01 5.66
C LEU A 171 7.15 -5.25 5.19
N LYS A 172 8.05 -5.96 4.48
CA LYS A 172 9.19 -5.35 3.82
C LYS A 172 9.06 -5.55 2.30
N PRO A 173 8.86 -4.47 1.51
CA PRO A 173 8.59 -4.57 0.07
C PRO A 173 9.64 -5.35 -0.72
N ASP A 174 10.92 -5.22 -0.36
CA ASP A 174 12.05 -5.92 -1.00
C ASP A 174 12.13 -7.43 -0.66
N SER A 175 11.31 -7.89 0.29
CA SER A 175 11.31 -9.26 0.83
C SER A 175 9.93 -9.90 0.72
N CYS A 176 9.03 -9.32 -0.08
CA CYS A 176 7.69 -9.86 -0.29
C CYS A 176 7.76 -11.21 -1.03
N PRO A 177 6.87 -12.16 -0.67
CA PRO A 177 6.80 -13.44 -1.38
C PRO A 177 6.34 -13.22 -2.83
N ARG A 178 6.66 -14.19 -3.70
CA ARG A 178 6.16 -14.16 -5.08
C ARG A 178 4.73 -14.67 -5.15
N GLY A 179 3.89 -13.90 -5.84
CA GLY A 179 2.54 -14.28 -6.23
C GLY A 179 2.48 -14.91 -7.62
N PRO A 180 1.28 -15.22 -8.12
CA PRO A 180 1.08 -15.73 -9.48
C PRO A 180 1.54 -14.72 -10.55
N ALA A 181 1.93 -15.22 -11.72
CA ALA A 181 2.16 -14.36 -12.87
C ALA A 181 0.85 -13.75 -13.38
N LEU A 182 0.92 -12.54 -13.94
CA LEU A 182 -0.17 -11.82 -14.58
C LEU A 182 0.18 -11.64 -16.06
N ARG A 183 -0.48 -12.42 -16.92
CA ARG A 183 -0.13 -12.53 -18.33
C ARG A 183 -1.32 -12.26 -19.24
N GLN A 184 -1.08 -11.43 -20.25
CA GLN A 184 -2.03 -11.18 -21.31
C GLN A 184 -2.29 -12.45 -22.12
N GLY A 185 -3.56 -12.72 -22.43
CA GLY A 185 -3.97 -13.95 -23.12
C GLY A 185 -4.05 -15.18 -22.22
N GLU A 186 -3.63 -15.07 -20.96
CA GLU A 186 -3.84 -16.09 -19.93
C GLU A 186 -4.88 -15.60 -18.91
N ASN A 187 -4.45 -15.02 -17.79
CA ASN A 187 -5.32 -14.67 -16.66
C ASN A 187 -5.70 -13.18 -16.57
N LEU A 188 -5.05 -12.29 -17.33
CA LEU A 188 -5.44 -10.89 -17.39
C LEU A 188 -6.74 -10.73 -18.21
N MET A 189 -7.78 -10.21 -17.56
CA MET A 189 -9.05 -9.83 -18.19
C MET A 189 -8.97 -8.41 -18.77
N ALA A 190 -8.32 -7.50 -18.05
CA ALA A 190 -7.99 -6.17 -18.52
C ALA A 190 -6.72 -5.69 -17.82
N ALA A 191 -5.99 -4.78 -18.45
CA ALA A 191 -4.86 -4.12 -17.83
C ALA A 191 -4.64 -2.74 -18.44
N SER A 192 -3.97 -1.86 -17.70
CA SER A 192 -3.51 -0.57 -18.19
C SER A 192 -2.17 -0.22 -17.56
N VAL A 193 -1.32 0.46 -18.32
CA VAL A 193 -0.03 0.98 -17.84
C VAL A 193 0.00 2.50 -18.02
N ASP A 194 0.64 3.18 -17.07
CA ASP A 194 0.95 4.60 -17.14
C ASP A 194 2.47 4.77 -17.11
N PHE A 195 3.02 5.48 -18.11
CA PHE A 195 4.44 5.83 -18.19
C PHE A 195 4.57 7.34 -18.29
N SER A 196 5.18 7.98 -17.29
CA SER A 196 5.17 9.43 -17.15
C SER A 196 6.56 10.06 -17.02
N LEU A 197 6.73 11.29 -17.50
CA LEU A 197 7.93 12.11 -17.26
C LEU A 197 7.67 13.32 -16.36
N VAL A 198 6.43 13.50 -15.86
CA VAL A 198 6.02 14.70 -15.11
C VAL A 198 6.97 14.96 -13.92
N ASP A 199 7.33 13.91 -13.19
CA ASP A 199 8.21 13.95 -12.02
C ASP A 199 9.61 13.33 -12.24
N ARG A 200 10.00 13.19 -13.51
CA ARG A 200 11.33 12.72 -13.94
C ARG A 200 12.20 13.90 -14.38
N PHE A 201 13.47 13.84 -14.01
CA PHE A 201 14.45 14.89 -14.20
C PHE A 201 15.72 14.30 -14.80
N SER A 202 16.41 15.06 -15.66
CA SER A 202 17.68 14.63 -16.28
C SER A 202 18.81 14.56 -15.25
N THR A 203 18.74 15.43 -14.24
CA THR A 203 19.79 15.59 -13.24
C THR A 203 19.18 15.89 -11.88
N TYR A 204 19.63 15.15 -10.87
CA TYR A 204 19.24 15.28 -9.47
C TYR A 204 20.43 15.80 -8.68
N THR A 205 20.43 17.08 -8.31
CA THR A 205 21.52 17.69 -7.54
C THR A 205 21.08 17.93 -6.11
N VAL A 206 21.83 17.39 -5.16
CA VAL A 206 21.57 17.54 -3.73
C VAL A 206 22.63 18.42 -3.09
N TYR A 207 22.19 19.45 -2.38
CA TYR A 207 23.02 20.31 -1.54
C TYR A 207 22.84 19.92 -0.07
N GLY A 208 23.88 19.30 0.51
CA GLY A 208 23.98 19.07 1.95
C GLY A 208 24.38 20.35 2.68
N THR A 209 23.50 20.86 3.56
CA THR A 209 23.70 22.13 4.29
C THR A 209 23.88 21.96 5.80
N GLY A 210 24.00 20.73 6.31
CA GLY A 210 24.10 20.47 7.75
C GLY A 210 25.37 21.00 8.44
N LYS A 211 26.31 21.61 7.71
CA LYS A 211 27.47 22.33 8.28
C LYS A 211 27.53 23.74 7.70
N ALA A 212 27.40 24.76 8.56
CA ALA A 212 27.32 26.18 8.19
C ALA A 212 28.46 26.70 7.29
N LYS A 213 29.65 26.07 7.31
CA LYS A 213 30.84 26.49 6.56
C LYS A 213 31.25 25.57 5.41
N LYS A 214 30.55 24.45 5.17
CA LYS A 214 30.92 23.48 4.11
C LYS A 214 29.67 22.94 3.42
N LYS A 215 29.37 23.50 2.24
CA LYS A 215 28.35 22.95 1.34
C LYS A 215 28.91 21.70 0.68
N VAL A 216 28.21 20.58 0.84
CA VAL A 216 28.52 19.33 0.14
C VAL A 216 27.52 19.20 -1.00
N VAL A 217 27.99 18.91 -2.21
CA VAL A 217 27.14 18.75 -3.39
C VAL A 217 27.40 17.40 -4.02
N ALA A 218 26.34 16.73 -4.42
CA ALA A 218 26.40 15.50 -5.21
C ALA A 218 25.29 15.50 -6.27
N THR A 219 25.50 14.72 -7.33
CA THR A 219 24.60 14.70 -8.49
C THR A 219 24.40 13.28 -8.97
N SER A 220 23.16 12.96 -9.36
CA SER A 220 22.80 11.74 -10.08
C SER A 220 22.15 12.11 -11.41
N SER A 221 22.33 11.31 -12.45
CA SER A 221 21.81 11.59 -13.79
C SER A 221 20.91 10.45 -14.27
N ASP A 222 19.80 10.82 -14.89
CA ASP A 222 18.85 9.90 -15.48
C ASP A 222 19.00 9.92 -17.00
N SER A 223 19.65 8.88 -17.55
CA SER A 223 19.97 8.81 -18.97
C SER A 223 18.74 8.68 -19.88
N ASP A 224 17.56 8.46 -19.31
CA ASP A 224 16.32 8.34 -20.09
C ASP A 224 15.65 9.69 -20.35
N VAL A 225 16.02 10.70 -19.57
CA VAL A 225 15.45 12.03 -19.65
C VAL A 225 16.38 12.91 -20.48
N MET A 226 16.26 12.79 -21.81
CA MET A 226 17.12 13.47 -22.77
C MET A 226 16.98 15.00 -22.75
N ARG A 227 15.81 15.51 -22.33
CA ARG A 227 15.57 16.95 -22.20
C ARG A 227 16.20 17.46 -20.92
N ASN A 228 16.89 18.60 -20.98
CA ASN A 228 17.41 19.28 -19.79
C ASN A 228 16.28 19.64 -18.81
N ARG A 229 16.18 18.88 -17.72
CA ARG A 229 15.20 19.02 -16.64
C ARG A 229 15.92 18.80 -15.31
N PRO A 230 16.64 19.80 -14.77
CA PRO A 230 17.34 19.63 -13.50
C PRO A 230 16.37 19.75 -12.31
N LEU A 231 16.59 18.94 -11.28
CA LEU A 231 16.00 19.08 -9.96
C LEU A 231 17.10 19.39 -8.94
N ILE A 232 16.87 20.43 -8.12
CA ILE A 232 17.75 20.80 -7.02
C ILE A 232 17.04 20.49 -5.70
N ILE A 233 17.73 19.78 -4.82
CA ILE A 233 17.25 19.39 -3.49
C ILE A 233 18.21 19.95 -2.45
N VAL A 234 17.68 20.52 -1.37
CA VAL A 234 18.47 20.95 -0.22
C VAL A 234 18.18 19.99 0.93
N ASP A 235 19.22 19.33 1.42
CA ASP A 235 19.13 18.41 2.56
C ASP A 235 19.93 18.99 3.74
N SER A 236 19.20 19.49 4.74
CA SER A 236 19.78 20.07 5.95
C SER A 236 20.44 19.04 6.88
N ASN A 237 20.13 17.76 6.71
CA ASN A 237 20.63 16.67 7.56
C ASN A 237 21.88 15.99 6.98
N ALA A 238 22.18 16.22 5.70
CA ALA A 238 23.32 15.60 5.02
C ALA A 238 24.60 16.44 5.15
N VAL A 239 25.66 15.81 5.70
CA VAL A 239 26.95 16.47 5.99
C VAL A 239 28.17 15.79 5.37
N GLU A 240 28.02 14.59 4.80
CA GLU A 240 29.10 13.81 4.18
C GLU A 240 28.78 13.56 2.70
N LYS A 241 29.82 13.58 1.85
CA LYS A 241 29.67 13.45 0.38
C LYS A 241 28.95 12.17 -0.02
N ASP A 242 29.31 11.04 0.58
CA ASP A 242 28.71 9.74 0.23
C ASP A 242 27.22 9.69 0.57
N LYS A 243 26.80 10.35 1.66
CA LYS A 243 25.39 10.46 2.06
C LYS A 243 24.59 11.36 1.10
N VAL A 244 25.18 12.48 0.69
CA VAL A 244 24.57 13.39 -0.30
C VAL A 244 24.44 12.69 -1.66
N GLN A 245 25.44 11.89 -2.06
CA GLN A 245 25.37 11.08 -3.28
C GLN A 245 24.29 9.99 -3.18
N ALA A 246 24.25 9.24 -2.07
CA ALA A 246 23.23 8.22 -1.85
C ALA A 246 21.81 8.82 -1.91
N ARG A 247 21.62 10.03 -1.37
CA ARG A 247 20.36 10.77 -1.47
C ARG A 247 20.01 11.13 -2.92
N ALA A 248 20.97 11.61 -3.71
CA ALA A 248 20.76 11.94 -5.13
C ALA A 248 20.39 10.70 -5.95
N ASP A 249 21.10 9.58 -5.73
CA ASP A 249 20.84 8.31 -6.41
C ASP A 249 19.49 7.72 -6.02
N TRP A 250 19.14 7.78 -4.73
CA TRP A 250 17.83 7.35 -4.24
C TRP A 250 16.70 8.15 -4.88
N GLU A 251 16.84 9.48 -4.96
CA GLU A 251 15.79 10.33 -5.54
C GLU A 251 15.58 9.99 -7.03
N CYS A 252 16.68 9.78 -7.77
CA CYS A 252 16.63 9.35 -9.16
C CYS A 252 15.91 8.00 -9.31
N ARG A 253 16.29 6.98 -8.50
CA ARG A 253 15.68 5.64 -8.56
C ARG A 253 14.20 5.64 -8.17
N VAL A 254 13.83 6.27 -7.07
CA VAL A 254 12.44 6.27 -6.57
C VAL A 254 11.52 7.03 -7.51
N ARG A 255 11.94 8.18 -8.06
CA ARG A 255 11.13 8.89 -9.06
C ARG A 255 11.00 8.12 -10.37
N ARG A 256 12.04 7.39 -10.77
CA ARG A 256 11.97 6.44 -11.89
C ARG A 256 10.94 5.35 -11.63
N ALA A 257 10.95 4.73 -10.45
CA ALA A 257 9.97 3.72 -10.07
C ALA A 257 8.54 4.29 -10.06
N LYS A 258 8.32 5.45 -9.43
CA LYS A 258 7.02 6.14 -9.35
C LYS A 258 6.50 6.66 -10.68
N SER A 259 7.34 6.76 -11.69
CA SER A 259 6.94 7.21 -13.03
C SER A 259 6.17 6.16 -13.82
N MET A 260 5.95 4.99 -13.23
CA MET A 260 5.31 3.85 -13.86
C MET A 260 4.24 3.28 -12.93
N GLY A 261 3.02 3.14 -13.45
CA GLY A 261 1.90 2.57 -12.72
C GLY A 261 1.24 1.47 -13.53
N PHE A 262 0.90 0.36 -12.88
CA PHE A 262 0.29 -0.80 -13.54
C PHE A 262 -1.04 -1.10 -12.86
N ARG A 263 -2.07 -1.37 -13.66
CA ARG A 263 -3.36 -1.86 -13.19
C ARG A 263 -3.68 -3.15 -13.92
N ALA A 264 -4.18 -4.12 -13.17
CA ALA A 264 -4.56 -5.44 -13.67
C ALA A 264 -5.94 -5.80 -13.14
N ALA A 265 -6.77 -6.41 -13.98
CA ALA A 265 -8.04 -7.01 -13.60
C ALA A 265 -7.99 -8.50 -13.96
N VAL A 266 -8.35 -9.34 -13.01
CA VAL A 266 -8.45 -10.81 -13.18
C VAL A 266 -9.83 -11.29 -12.74
N HIS A 267 -10.24 -12.43 -13.27
CA HIS A 267 -11.49 -13.07 -12.87
C HIS A 267 -11.34 -13.80 -11.54
N GLY A 268 -12.38 -13.75 -10.70
CA GLY A 268 -12.40 -14.40 -9.40
C GLY A 268 -11.53 -13.70 -8.35
N TRP A 269 -11.71 -14.10 -7.10
CA TRP A 269 -11.01 -13.52 -5.94
C TRP A 269 -9.80 -14.34 -5.47
N GLU A 270 -9.66 -15.54 -6.03
CA GLU A 270 -8.62 -16.51 -5.71
C GLU A 270 -7.74 -16.84 -6.92
N HIS A 271 -6.57 -17.35 -6.61
CA HIS A 271 -5.68 -18.08 -7.49
C HIS A 271 -5.34 -19.43 -6.85
N SER A 272 -4.54 -20.24 -7.54
CA SER A 272 -4.20 -21.62 -7.13
C SER A 272 -3.56 -21.78 -5.75
N SER A 273 -3.09 -20.69 -5.13
CA SER A 273 -2.42 -20.70 -3.82
C SER A 273 -3.11 -19.84 -2.76
N GLY A 274 -4.31 -19.31 -3.04
CA GLY A 274 -5.09 -18.54 -2.07
C GLY A 274 -5.78 -17.32 -2.68
N LEU A 275 -6.09 -16.34 -1.84
CA LEU A 275 -6.65 -15.06 -2.28
C LEU A 275 -5.59 -14.17 -2.91
N TRP A 276 -5.96 -13.37 -3.91
CA TRP A 276 -5.13 -12.25 -4.33
C TRP A 276 -4.92 -11.30 -3.16
N GLU A 277 -3.70 -10.99 -2.74
CA GLU A 277 -3.43 -10.11 -1.60
C GLU A 277 -2.42 -9.03 -1.96
N PRO A 278 -2.51 -7.82 -1.35
CA PRO A 278 -1.41 -6.88 -1.44
C PRO A 278 -0.16 -7.45 -0.73
N GLY A 279 1.02 -6.93 -1.06
CA GLY A 279 2.25 -7.40 -0.42
C GLY A 279 2.86 -8.65 -1.05
N VAL A 280 2.56 -8.91 -2.33
CA VAL A 280 3.16 -9.99 -3.12
C VAL A 280 3.80 -9.41 -4.39
N ILE A 281 4.89 -10.04 -4.85
CA ILE A 281 5.54 -9.71 -6.11
C ILE A 281 4.98 -10.59 -7.22
N CYS A 282 4.31 -9.99 -8.20
CA CYS A 282 3.78 -10.68 -9.37
C CYS A 282 4.63 -10.36 -10.61
N SER A 283 4.89 -11.38 -11.43
CA SER A 283 5.52 -11.17 -12.74
C SER A 283 4.44 -10.72 -13.73
N PHE A 284 4.55 -9.53 -14.29
CA PHE A 284 3.56 -8.90 -15.16
C PHE A 284 4.05 -8.85 -16.61
N GLU A 285 3.27 -9.37 -17.54
CA GLU A 285 3.58 -9.42 -18.97
C GLU A 285 2.33 -9.11 -19.80
N ALA A 286 2.42 -8.07 -20.62
CA ALA A 286 1.33 -7.62 -21.49
C ALA A 286 1.91 -6.98 -22.75
N PRO A 287 2.16 -7.76 -23.82
CA PRO A 287 2.76 -7.26 -25.05
C PRO A 287 1.99 -6.10 -25.70
N GLU A 288 0.65 -6.11 -25.67
CA GLU A 288 -0.17 -5.02 -26.24
C GLU A 288 -0.08 -3.72 -25.42
N LEU A 289 0.49 -3.79 -24.21
CA LEU A 289 0.80 -2.63 -23.37
C LEU A 289 2.30 -2.29 -23.39
N PHE A 290 3.04 -2.78 -24.39
CA PHE A 290 4.48 -2.60 -24.55
C PHE A 290 5.34 -3.23 -23.43
N VAL A 291 4.78 -4.20 -22.70
CA VAL A 291 5.47 -4.98 -21.67
C VAL A 291 5.72 -6.40 -22.21
N GLU A 292 6.65 -6.50 -23.16
CA GLU A 292 7.01 -7.77 -23.82
C GLU A 292 7.89 -8.68 -22.94
N THR A 293 8.68 -8.08 -22.04
CA THR A 293 9.50 -8.83 -21.09
C THR A 293 8.85 -8.73 -19.72
N PRO A 294 8.66 -9.86 -19.00
CA PRO A 294 8.02 -9.84 -17.69
C PRO A 294 8.72 -8.91 -16.70
N LEU A 295 7.93 -8.12 -15.99
CA LEU A 295 8.38 -7.22 -14.94
C LEU A 295 7.93 -7.74 -13.58
N ASP A 296 8.82 -7.77 -12.61
CA ASP A 296 8.46 -8.09 -11.22
C ASP A 296 7.90 -6.83 -10.55
N LEU A 297 6.61 -6.85 -10.24
CA LEU A 297 5.90 -5.71 -9.65
C LEU A 297 5.26 -6.10 -8.32
N LEU A 298 5.32 -5.19 -7.34
CA LEU A 298 4.64 -5.35 -6.07
C LEU A 298 3.17 -4.98 -6.21
N VAL A 299 2.27 -5.87 -5.81
CA VAL A 299 0.85 -5.58 -5.65
C VAL A 299 0.67 -4.70 -4.42
N THR A 300 0.29 -3.44 -4.62
CA THR A 300 0.08 -2.48 -3.53
C THR A 300 -1.37 -2.38 -3.11
N SER A 301 -2.31 -2.63 -4.03
CA SER A 301 -3.73 -2.59 -3.72
C SER A 301 -4.44 -3.74 -4.42
N VAL A 302 -5.39 -4.34 -3.72
CA VAL A 302 -6.31 -5.35 -4.22
C VAL A 302 -7.72 -4.91 -3.90
N GLU A 303 -8.56 -4.92 -4.91
CA GLU A 303 -9.98 -4.67 -4.81
C GLU A 303 -10.75 -5.89 -5.30
N TYR A 304 -11.46 -6.52 -4.38
CA TYR A 304 -12.43 -7.55 -4.71
C TYR A 304 -13.77 -6.88 -4.98
N SER A 305 -14.42 -7.27 -6.07
CA SER A 305 -15.74 -6.76 -6.44
C SER A 305 -16.66 -7.89 -6.89
N TRP A 306 -17.93 -7.75 -6.53
CA TRP A 306 -19.03 -8.60 -6.96
C TRP A 306 -20.25 -7.78 -7.25
N GLY A 307 -20.94 -8.14 -8.33
CA GLY A 307 -22.16 -7.50 -8.77
C GLY A 307 -22.49 -7.97 -10.19
N ARG A 308 -22.99 -7.05 -11.02
CA ARG A 308 -23.41 -7.35 -12.39
C ARG A 308 -22.32 -7.91 -13.29
N SER A 309 -21.06 -7.52 -13.07
CA SER A 309 -19.89 -8.00 -13.82
C SER A 309 -19.33 -9.33 -13.30
N GLY A 310 -19.97 -9.96 -12.31
CA GLY A 310 -19.47 -11.16 -11.65
C GLY A 310 -18.35 -10.88 -10.65
N GLU A 311 -17.63 -11.93 -10.25
CA GLU A 311 -16.48 -11.87 -9.34
C GLU A 311 -15.24 -11.37 -10.08
N MET A 312 -14.72 -10.21 -9.69
CA MET A 312 -13.52 -9.61 -10.27
C MET A 312 -12.56 -9.14 -9.18
N THR A 313 -11.26 -9.25 -9.46
CA THR A 313 -10.19 -8.66 -8.65
C THR A 313 -9.45 -7.62 -9.46
N ASN A 314 -9.46 -6.37 -9.00
CA ASN A 314 -8.66 -5.29 -9.56
C ASN A 314 -7.42 -5.05 -8.69
N MET A 315 -6.27 -4.90 -9.32
CA MET A 315 -4.98 -4.74 -8.65
C MET A 315 -4.28 -3.47 -9.13
N ILE A 316 -3.62 -2.79 -8.19
CA ILE A 316 -2.62 -1.77 -8.50
C ILE A 316 -1.25 -2.37 -8.20
N LEU A 317 -0.34 -2.29 -9.16
CA LEU A 317 1.02 -2.75 -9.03
C LEU A 317 2.01 -1.64 -9.33
N VAL A 318 3.13 -1.66 -8.60
CA VAL A 318 4.23 -0.70 -8.77
C VAL A 318 5.57 -1.41 -8.67
N PRO A 319 6.65 -0.83 -9.21
CA PRO A 319 8.00 -1.34 -8.94
C PRO A 319 8.30 -1.30 -7.43
N PRO A 320 8.87 -2.35 -6.83
CA PRO A 320 9.14 -2.40 -5.38
C PRO A 320 10.00 -1.23 -4.87
N GLU A 321 10.85 -0.67 -5.73
CA GLU A 321 11.74 0.44 -5.42
C GLU A 321 10.99 1.72 -5.00
N VAL A 322 9.68 1.83 -5.28
CA VAL A 322 8.82 2.92 -4.80
C VAL A 322 8.90 3.06 -3.27
N PHE A 323 9.13 1.95 -2.57
CA PHE A 323 9.20 1.89 -1.11
C PHE A 323 10.63 1.85 -0.55
N GLU A 324 11.67 2.07 -1.38
CA GLU A 324 13.03 2.20 -0.86
C GLU A 324 13.08 3.35 0.18
N PRO A 325 13.58 3.11 1.40
CA PRO A 325 13.70 4.17 2.39
C PRO A 325 14.76 5.18 1.94
N GLN A 326 14.49 6.46 2.21
CA GLN A 326 15.48 7.50 2.02
C GLN A 326 16.73 7.16 2.84
N PRO A 327 17.93 7.19 2.24
CA PRO A 327 19.17 6.93 2.98
C PRO A 327 19.30 7.91 4.15
N GLU A 328 19.41 7.37 5.36
CA GLU A 328 19.67 8.19 6.53
C GLU A 328 21.06 8.83 6.48
N SER A 329 21.22 9.92 7.23
CA SER A 329 22.54 10.46 7.53
C SER A 329 23.33 9.62 8.55
N LYS A 330 22.87 8.42 8.93
CA LYS A 330 23.62 7.45 9.76
C LYS A 330 24.10 6.27 8.93
N LYS A 331 25.23 5.69 9.34
CA LYS A 331 26.00 4.69 8.58
C LYS A 331 25.13 3.46 8.27
N VAL A 332 24.76 3.27 7.00
CA VAL A 332 24.24 2.00 6.48
C VAL A 332 25.22 1.47 5.42
N LYS A 333 25.48 0.16 5.44
CA LYS A 333 26.34 -0.51 4.44
C LYS A 333 25.65 -0.46 3.07
N ALA A 334 26.42 -0.15 2.04
CA ALA A 334 25.93 -0.05 0.66
C ALA A 334 25.28 -1.37 0.20
N VAL A 335 24.02 -1.29 -0.25
CA VAL A 335 23.35 -2.36 -0.99
C VAL A 335 23.85 -2.33 -2.43
N LYS A 336 24.29 -3.47 -2.98
CA LYS A 336 24.70 -3.58 -4.38
C LYS A 336 23.48 -3.40 -5.28
N VAL A 337 23.45 -2.31 -6.04
CA VAL A 337 22.45 -2.06 -7.09
C VAL A 337 22.72 -3.00 -8.29
N PRO A 338 21.70 -3.69 -8.83
CA PRO A 338 21.84 -4.42 -10.09
C PRO A 338 22.24 -3.48 -11.23
N LYS A 339 23.27 -3.84 -12.01
CA LYS A 339 23.75 -3.05 -13.16
C LYS A 339 22.80 -3.06 -14.37
N ALA A 340 21.84 -3.98 -14.39
CA ALA A 340 20.90 -4.09 -15.49
C ALA A 340 19.76 -3.10 -15.28
N ASP A 341 19.51 -2.26 -16.28
CA ASP A 341 18.31 -1.44 -16.33
C ASP A 341 17.08 -2.36 -16.47
N PRO A 342 16.24 -2.51 -15.42
CA PRO A 342 15.09 -3.41 -15.49
C PRO A 342 14.03 -2.94 -16.49
N TRP A 343 14.15 -1.72 -17.00
CA TRP A 343 13.20 -1.07 -17.93
C TRP A 343 13.67 -1.07 -19.38
N LYS A 344 14.81 -1.71 -19.67
CA LYS A 344 15.41 -1.69 -21.02
C LYS A 344 14.45 -2.26 -22.08
N SER A 345 13.73 -3.33 -21.76
CA SER A 345 12.77 -3.99 -22.65
C SER A 345 11.57 -3.12 -22.99
N VAL A 346 10.94 -2.51 -21.98
CA VAL A 346 9.79 -1.60 -22.17
C VAL A 346 10.18 -0.42 -23.07
N LYS A 347 11.35 0.17 -22.84
CA LYS A 347 11.86 1.25 -23.71
C LYS A 347 12.02 0.81 -25.15
N LYS A 348 12.54 -0.39 -25.35
CA LYS A 348 12.73 -0.97 -26.68
C LYS A 348 11.38 -1.06 -27.42
N ALA A 349 10.37 -1.63 -26.76
CA ALA A 349 9.03 -1.79 -27.31
C ALA A 349 8.36 -0.44 -27.61
N VAL A 350 8.47 0.54 -26.72
CA VAL A 350 7.84 1.87 -26.89
C VAL A 350 8.57 2.74 -27.94
N GLN A 351 9.90 2.68 -28.00
CA GLN A 351 10.70 3.56 -28.87
C GLN A 351 11.02 2.98 -30.26
N GLY A 352 10.65 1.71 -30.52
CA GLY A 352 10.85 1.04 -31.81
C GLY A 352 12.33 0.85 -32.19
N LYS A 353 13.23 0.69 -31.21
CA LYS A 353 14.68 0.54 -31.42
C LYS A 353 15.19 -0.87 -31.22
#